data_AF-A0A1H5MGV1-F1
#
_entry.id   AF-A0A1H5MGV1-F1
#
_cell.length_a   1.000
_cell.length_b   1.000
_cell.length_c   1.000
_cell.angle_alpha   90.00
_cell.angle_beta   90.00
_cell.angle_gamma   90.00
#
_symmetry.space_group_name_H-M   'P 1'
#
loop_
_entity.id
_entity.type
_entity.pdbx_description
1 polymer ?
#
loop_
_entity_poly.entity_id
_entity_poly.type
_entity_poly.pdbx_seq_one_letter_code
_entity_poly.pdbx_strand_id
1 'polypeptide(L)'
;MSLVETQTADEPEEAFGTEWLRLALRRCDLLEQMHSVSSDARWMISFAIQWAPFGGAGAAELLERFGVNRRRFMELVLDGLAPKATDVQKLRAMKSYLRTSLAEAWDVH
;
A
#
# COMPACT_ATOMS: atom_id res chain seq x y z
N MET A 1 -17.84 43.38 -18.28
CA MET A 1 -16.42 43.00 -18.18
C MET A 1 -16.32 41.93 -17.11
N SER A 2 -16.35 40.66 -17.52
CA SER A 2 -16.44 39.50 -16.62
C SER A 2 -15.15 39.27 -15.85
N LEU A 3 -15.30 38.95 -14.56
CA LEU A 3 -14.29 38.29 -13.75
C LEU A 3 -14.08 36.89 -14.32
N VAL A 4 -12.84 36.59 -14.72
CA VAL A 4 -12.42 35.23 -15.04
C VAL A 4 -12.14 34.55 -13.71
N GLU A 5 -13.13 33.83 -13.19
CA GLU A 5 -12.90 32.83 -12.17
C GLU A 5 -12.16 31.67 -12.86
N THR A 6 -10.86 31.59 -12.62
CA THR A 6 -10.07 30.42 -13.03
C THR A 6 -10.50 29.28 -12.13
N GLN A 7 -11.52 28.56 -12.59
CA GLN A 7 -11.98 27.30 -12.04
C GLN A 7 -10.81 26.32 -12.18
N THR A 8 -10.09 26.06 -11.08
CA THR A 8 -9.14 24.95 -10.97
C THR A 8 -9.91 23.68 -11.30
N ALA A 9 -9.54 23.07 -12.42
CA ALA A 9 -10.08 21.79 -12.84
C ALA A 9 -9.91 20.79 -11.70
N ASP A 10 -11.00 20.09 -11.43
CA ASP A 10 -11.13 18.93 -10.55
C ASP A 10 -10.17 17.84 -11.06
N GLU A 11 -8.89 17.90 -10.65
CA GLU A 11 -7.98 16.78 -10.85
C GLU A 11 -8.54 15.62 -10.02
N PRO A 12 -8.77 14.44 -10.60
CA PRO A 12 -9.22 13.29 -9.83
C PRO A 12 -8.20 13.11 -8.71
N GLU A 13 -8.65 13.26 -7.46
CA GLU A 13 -7.84 13.01 -6.29
C GLU A 13 -7.22 11.63 -6.47
N GLU A 14 -5.92 11.58 -6.82
CA GLU A 14 -5.22 10.31 -7.07
C GLU A 14 -5.45 9.46 -5.83
N ALA A 15 -6.19 8.36 -5.96
CA ALA A 15 -6.62 7.54 -4.82
C ALA A 15 -5.44 7.09 -3.94
N PHE A 16 -4.24 7.07 -4.52
CA PHE A 16 -2.96 6.75 -3.89
C PHE A 16 -1.98 7.94 -3.90
N GLY A 17 -2.46 9.17 -3.74
CA GLY A 17 -1.64 10.39 -3.74
C GLY A 17 -0.66 10.48 -2.56
N THR A 18 0.09 11.59 -2.51
CA THR A 18 1.21 11.77 -1.55
C THR A 18 0.81 11.60 -0.08
N GLU A 19 -0.39 12.06 0.31
CA GLU A 19 -0.84 11.95 1.70
C GLU A 19 -1.17 10.50 2.08
N TRP A 20 -1.83 9.76 1.16
CA TRP A 20 -2.04 8.32 1.31
C TRP A 20 -0.70 7.59 1.47
N LEU A 21 0.29 7.91 0.62
CA LEU A 21 1.61 7.28 0.66
C LEU A 21 2.29 7.48 2.02
N ARG A 22 2.32 8.71 2.53
CA ARG A 22 2.91 9.02 3.86
C ARG A 22 2.20 8.29 4.99
N LEU A 23 0.87 8.29 4.98
CA LEU A 23 0.06 7.62 5.98
C LEU A 23 0.28 6.10 5.95
N ALA A 24 0.30 5.50 4.76
CA ALA A 24 0.50 4.08 4.56
C ALA A 24 1.89 3.64 5.05
N LEU A 25 2.95 4.37 4.69
CA LEU A 25 4.30 4.08 5.16
C LEU A 25 4.41 4.20 6.69
N ARG A 26 3.86 5.27 7.29
CA ARG A 26 3.83 5.42 8.75
C ARG A 26 3.12 4.25 9.44
N ARG A 27 1.98 3.80 8.90
CA ARG A 27 1.25 2.63 9.43
C ARG A 27 2.09 1.36 9.32
N CYS A 28 2.79 1.18 8.21
CA CYS A 28 3.69 0.05 8.00
C CYS A 28 4.82 0.02 9.06
N ASP A 29 5.42 1.17 9.34
CA ASP A 29 6.46 1.30 10.37
C ASP A 29 5.92 1.00 11.78
N LEU A 30 4.72 1.51 12.10
CA LEU A 30 4.06 1.20 13.38
C LEU A 30 3.75 -0.31 13.54
N LEU A 31 3.35 -0.98 12.46
CA LEU A 31 3.07 -2.42 12.49
C LEU A 31 4.33 -3.25 12.76
N GLU A 32 5.49 -2.84 12.21
CA GLU A 32 6.78 -3.48 12.51
C GLU A 32 7.24 -3.20 13.94
N GLN A 33 7.18 -1.94 14.40
CA GLN A 33 7.55 -1.54 15.76
C GLN A 33 6.76 -2.29 16.83
N MET A 34 5.49 -2.60 16.54
CA MET A 34 4.62 -3.39 17.42
C MET A 34 4.76 -4.91 17.23
N HIS A 35 5.74 -5.37 16.43
CA HIS A 35 5.98 -6.77 16.06
C HIS A 35 4.76 -7.49 15.45
N SER A 36 3.81 -6.71 14.92
CA SER A 36 2.60 -7.23 14.28
C SER A 36 2.89 -7.72 12.86
N VAL A 37 3.93 -7.17 12.22
CA VAL A 37 4.47 -7.54 10.91
C VAL A 37 5.98 -7.83 11.05
N SER A 38 6.52 -8.83 10.34
CA SER A 38 7.96 -9.11 10.34
C SER A 38 8.73 -8.12 9.47
N SER A 39 10.05 -7.99 9.64
CA SER A 39 10.86 -7.10 8.81
C SER A 39 10.83 -7.44 7.32
N ASP A 40 10.81 -8.74 6.96
CA ASP A 40 10.66 -9.17 5.56
C ASP A 40 9.30 -8.73 4.97
N ALA A 41 8.22 -8.95 5.73
CA ALA A 41 6.89 -8.51 5.30
C ALA A 41 6.82 -6.98 5.23
N ARG A 42 7.42 -6.26 6.18
CA ARG A 42 7.51 -4.79 6.16
C ARG A 42 8.23 -4.29 4.91
N TRP A 43 9.32 -4.93 4.51
CA TRP A 43 10.04 -4.55 3.29
C TRP A 43 9.14 -4.68 2.05
N MET A 44 8.48 -5.84 1.88
CA MET A 44 7.55 -6.09 0.78
C MET A 44 6.36 -5.13 0.78
N ILE A 45 5.74 -4.89 1.94
CA ILE A 45 4.59 -3.98 2.06
C ILE A 45 4.99 -2.55 1.71
N SER A 46 6.16 -2.06 2.13
CA SER A 46 6.58 -0.70 1.73
C SER A 46 6.86 -0.56 0.24
N PHE A 47 7.44 -1.60 -0.38
CA PHE A 47 7.62 -1.62 -1.82
C PHE A 47 6.25 -1.59 -2.52
N ALA A 48 5.29 -2.37 -2.03
CA ALA A 48 3.92 -2.36 -2.54
C ALA A 48 3.25 -0.97 -2.42
N ILE A 49 3.46 -0.29 -1.29
CA ILE A 49 2.95 1.06 -1.03
C ILE A 49 3.60 2.08 -1.98
N GLN A 50 4.91 2.02 -2.19
CA GLN A 50 5.63 2.94 -3.09
C GLN A 50 5.17 2.83 -4.55
N TRP A 51 4.74 1.64 -4.97
CA TRP A 51 4.27 1.40 -6.33
C TRP A 51 2.77 1.42 -6.53
N ALA A 52 1.99 1.53 -5.46
CA ALA A 52 0.54 1.68 -5.54
C ALA A 52 0.08 2.84 -6.47
N PRO A 53 0.70 4.04 -6.46
CA PRO A 53 0.27 5.15 -7.34
C PRO A 53 0.41 4.85 -8.83
N PHE A 54 1.22 3.86 -9.20
CA PHE A 54 1.52 3.51 -10.59
C PHE A 54 0.83 2.22 -11.04
N GLY A 55 -0.11 1.69 -10.23
CA GLY A 55 -0.73 0.40 -10.51
C GLY A 55 0.19 -0.79 -10.19
N GLY A 56 1.20 -0.62 -9.33
CA GLY A 56 2.15 -1.65 -8.94
C GLY A 56 3.40 -1.73 -9.82
N ALA A 57 4.36 -2.56 -9.39
CA ALA A 57 5.64 -2.72 -10.04
C ALA A 57 5.58 -3.55 -11.33
N GLY A 58 6.55 -3.32 -12.21
CA GLY A 58 6.78 -4.13 -13.41
C GLY A 58 7.33 -5.53 -13.09
N ALA A 59 7.11 -6.49 -14.00
CA ALA A 59 7.51 -7.88 -13.79
C ALA A 59 9.03 -8.08 -13.62
N ALA A 60 9.84 -7.33 -14.36
CA ALA A 60 11.30 -7.40 -14.25
C ALA A 60 11.80 -6.95 -12.88
N GLU A 61 11.25 -5.85 -12.34
CA GLU A 61 11.65 -5.32 -11.04
C GLU A 61 11.25 -6.26 -9.90
N LEU A 62 10.07 -6.89 -9.99
CA LEU A 62 9.64 -7.89 -9.02
C LEU A 62 10.53 -9.13 -9.03
N LEU A 63 10.95 -9.57 -10.21
CA LEU A 63 11.85 -10.72 -10.35
C LEU A 63 13.25 -10.38 -9.81
N GLU A 64 13.79 -9.20 -10.11
CA GLU A 64 15.10 -8.75 -9.65
C GLU A 64 15.17 -8.60 -8.13
N ARG A 65 14.14 -7.98 -7.52
CA ARG A 65 14.14 -7.68 -6.08
C ARG A 65 13.67 -8.84 -5.22
N PHE A 66 12.67 -9.60 -5.68
CA PHE A 66 11.98 -10.60 -4.86
C PHE A 66 11.99 -12.01 -5.46
N GLY A 67 12.45 -12.19 -6.71
CA GLY A 67 12.49 -13.50 -7.37
C GLY A 67 11.11 -14.09 -7.67
N VAL A 68 10.05 -13.27 -7.68
CA VAL A 68 8.66 -13.74 -7.83
C VAL A 68 7.87 -12.93 -8.86
N ASN A 69 6.83 -13.53 -9.42
CA ASN A 69 5.87 -12.83 -10.28
C ASN A 69 4.90 -11.96 -9.44
N ARG A 70 4.15 -11.08 -10.12
CA ARG A 70 3.18 -10.15 -9.51
C ARG A 70 2.16 -10.84 -8.60
N ARG A 71 1.56 -11.95 -9.06
CA ARG A 71 0.56 -12.68 -8.27
C ARG A 71 1.16 -13.18 -6.96
N ARG A 72 2.32 -13.83 -7.03
CA ARG A 72 3.00 -14.37 -5.85
C ARG A 72 3.51 -13.26 -4.93
N PHE A 73 3.98 -12.15 -5.48
CA PHE A 73 4.35 -10.97 -4.70
C PHE A 73 3.16 -10.45 -3.88
N MET A 74 1.99 -10.27 -4.52
CA MET A 74 0.81 -9.80 -3.81
C MET A 74 0.26 -10.80 -2.81
N GLU A 75 0.31 -12.11 -3.08
CA GLU A 75 0.00 -13.14 -2.07
C GLU A 75 0.84 -12.93 -0.80
N LEU A 76 2.17 -12.76 -0.94
CA LEU A 76 3.07 -12.57 0.20
C LEU A 76 2.80 -11.25 0.96
N VAL A 77 2.51 -10.16 0.24
CA VAL A 77 2.14 -8.87 0.84
C VAL A 77 0.84 -9.00 1.65
N LEU A 78 -0.18 -9.61 1.07
CA LEU A 78 -1.50 -9.76 1.70
C LEU A 78 -1.48 -10.76 2.87
N ASP A 79 -0.62 -11.77 2.81
CA ASP A 79 -0.35 -12.71 3.90
C ASP A 79 0.42 -12.02 5.04
N GLY A 80 1.41 -11.19 4.73
CA GLY A 80 2.13 -10.37 5.72
C GLY A 80 1.21 -9.39 6.47
N LEU A 81 0.15 -8.93 5.81
CA LEU A 81 -0.91 -8.09 6.37
C LEU A 81 -2.07 -8.87 7.00
N ALA A 82 -2.03 -10.20 7.04
CA ALA A 82 -3.07 -10.97 7.71
C ALA A 82 -3.14 -10.61 9.21
N PRO A 83 -4.33 -10.30 9.76
CA PRO A 83 -4.50 -10.08 11.18
C PRO A 83 -4.11 -11.32 12.00
N LYS A 84 -3.28 -11.14 13.02
CA LYS A 84 -2.89 -12.19 13.97
C LYS A 84 -3.87 -12.23 15.14
N ALA A 85 -3.97 -13.37 15.81
CA ALA A 85 -4.83 -13.52 17.00
C ALA A 85 -4.47 -12.51 18.10
N THR A 86 -3.18 -12.21 18.27
CA THR A 86 -2.62 -11.27 19.25
C THR A 86 -2.79 -9.80 18.86
N ASP A 87 -3.24 -9.48 17.64
CA ASP A 87 -3.42 -8.09 17.21
C ASP A 87 -4.62 -7.47 17.94
N VAL A 88 -4.40 -6.32 18.58
CA VAL A 88 -5.47 -5.48 19.10
C VAL A 88 -6.27 -4.86 17.95
N GLN A 89 -7.52 -4.45 18.22
CA GLN A 89 -8.45 -3.92 17.21
C GLN A 89 -7.84 -2.83 16.32
N LYS A 90 -7.04 -1.93 16.91
CA LYS A 90 -6.36 -0.87 16.16
C LYS A 90 -5.36 -1.41 15.12
N LEU A 91 -4.58 -2.45 15.47
CA LEU A 91 -3.63 -3.10 14.55
C LEU A 91 -4.36 -3.84 13.43
N ARG A 92 -5.46 -4.53 13.78
CA ARG A 92 -6.32 -5.22 12.80
C ARG A 92 -6.89 -4.23 11.79
N ALA A 93 -7.41 -3.09 12.25
CA ALA A 93 -7.93 -2.05 11.37
C ALA A 93 -6.85 -1.48 10.43
N MET A 94 -5.64 -1.21 10.95
CA MET A 94 -4.52 -0.75 10.11
C MET A 94 -4.12 -1.78 9.05
N LYS A 95 -4.03 -3.06 9.43
CA LYS A 95 -3.76 -4.17 8.51
C LYS A 95 -4.81 -4.31 7.43
N SER A 96 -6.09 -4.35 7.81
CA SER A 96 -7.21 -4.46 6.88
C SER A 96 -7.24 -3.29 5.90
N TYR A 97 -7.00 -2.06 6.39
CA TYR A 97 -6.91 -0.88 5.53
C TYR A 97 -5.81 -1.02 4.47
N LEU A 98 -4.58 -1.37 4.89
CA LEU A 98 -3.46 -1.51 3.96
C LEU A 98 -3.71 -2.66 2.97
N ARG A 99 -4.29 -3.76 3.45
CA ARG A 99 -4.60 -4.94 2.64
C ARG A 99 -5.60 -4.58 1.53
N THR A 100 -6.69 -3.90 1.86
CA THR A 100 -7.69 -3.47 0.86
C THR A 100 -7.11 -2.44 -0.11
N SER A 101 -6.43 -1.41 0.41
CA SER A 101 -5.85 -0.35 -0.43
C SER A 101 -4.82 -0.91 -1.42
N LEU A 102 -3.97 -1.85 -0.99
CA LEU A 102 -2.97 -2.46 -1.86
C LEU A 102 -3.58 -3.45 -2.85
N ALA A 103 -4.64 -4.16 -2.47
CA ALA A 103 -5.36 -5.03 -3.40
C ALA A 103 -5.98 -4.22 -4.55
N GLU A 104 -6.59 -3.08 -4.22
CA GLU A 104 -7.13 -2.14 -5.21
C GLU A 104 -6.03 -1.53 -6.08
N ALA A 105 -4.97 -0.98 -5.47
CA ALA A 105 -3.88 -0.34 -6.21
C ALA A 105 -3.15 -1.29 -7.16
N TRP A 106 -3.05 -2.57 -6.81
CA TRP A 106 -2.36 -3.58 -7.60
C TRP A 106 -3.30 -4.37 -8.51
N ASP A 107 -4.58 -3.99 -8.62
CA ASP A 107 -5.57 -4.68 -9.46
C ASP A 107 -5.57 -6.20 -9.20
N VAL A 108 -5.53 -6.58 -7.91
CA VAL A 108 -5.63 -7.97 -7.47
C VAL A 108 -6.91 -8.10 -6.64
N HIS A 109 -7.89 -8.81 -7.18
CA HIS A 109 -9.18 -9.07 -6.57
C HIS A 109 -9.32 -10.55 -6.18
#